data_AF-A0A3E2VTH1-F1
#
_entry.id   AF-A0A3E2VTH1-F1
#
_cell.length_a   1.000
_cell.length_b   1.000
_cell.length_c   1.000
_cell.angle_alpha   90.00
_cell.angle_beta   90.00
_cell.angle_gamma   90.00
#
_symmetry.space_group_name_H-M   'P 1'
#
loop_
_entity.id
_entity.type
_entity.pdbx_description
1 polymer ?
#
loop_
_entity_poly.entity_id
_entity_poly.type
_entity_poly.pdbx_seq_one_letter_code
_entity_poly.pdbx_strand_id
1 'polypeptide(L)'
;MKDVYVRKPNDKERRLLEDCPIWEHDPAVWDAMYDKRCETCLVIEGTAVVTCSDGQSYAFTRGDLVTFRPDMACVWKVLEKIRKHYIFDMEVE
;
A
#
# COMPACT_ATOMS: atom_id res chain seq x y z
N MET A 1 6.46 13.52 -10.34
CA MET A 1 5.38 13.20 -9.38
C MET A 1 5.64 11.77 -8.89
N LYS A 2 5.46 11.44 -7.61
CA LYS A 2 5.82 10.11 -7.07
C LYS A 2 4.68 9.11 -7.25
N ASP A 3 4.98 7.91 -7.74
CA ASP A 3 4.00 6.84 -7.99
C ASP A 3 3.51 6.16 -6.70
N VAL A 4 4.34 6.18 -5.66
CA VAL A 4 4.00 5.67 -4.34
C VAL A 4 4.14 6.80 -3.32
N TYR A 5 3.16 6.91 -2.43
CA TYR A 5 3.18 7.87 -1.34
C TYR A 5 2.96 7.16 0.00
N VAL A 6 3.95 7.28 0.90
CA VAL A 6 3.93 6.68 2.23
C VAL A 6 3.82 7.80 3.27
N ARG A 7 2.84 7.69 4.17
CA ARG A 7 2.61 8.65 5.26
C ARG A 7 1.89 7.99 6.43
N LYS A 8 1.59 8.77 7.47
CA LYS A 8 0.66 8.35 8.52
C LYS A 8 -0.79 8.75 8.17
N PRO A 9 -1.79 7.91 8.47
CA PRO A 9 -3.19 8.29 8.35
C PRO A 9 -3.58 9.28 9.45
N ASN A 10 -4.55 10.13 9.17
CA ASN A 10 -5.30 10.85 10.21
C ASN A 10 -6.40 9.95 10.81
N ASP A 11 -7.10 10.46 11.84
CA ASP A 11 -8.13 9.69 12.55
C ASP A 11 -9.33 9.30 11.68
N LYS A 12 -9.73 10.17 10.73
CA LYS A 12 -10.85 9.87 9.82
C LYS A 12 -10.46 8.75 8.86
N GLU A 13 -9.29 8.85 8.24
CA GLU A 13 -8.76 7.84 7.31
C GLU A 13 -8.55 6.49 7.99
N ARG A 14 -8.03 6.49 9.23
CA ARG A 14 -7.88 5.28 10.02
C ARG A 14 -9.23 4.58 10.21
N ARG A 15 -10.24 5.31 10.68
CA ARG A 15 -11.58 4.74 10.92
C ARG A 15 -12.21 4.21 9.64
N LEU A 16 -12.11 4.97 8.54
CA LEU A 16 -12.60 4.53 7.23
C LEU A 16 -11.97 3.19 6.80
N LEU A 17 -10.66 3.05 7.00
CA LEU A 17 -9.92 1.86 6.58
C LEU A 17 -10.11 0.67 7.52
N GLU A 18 -10.38 0.88 8.80
CA GLU A 18 -10.64 -0.21 9.76
C GLU A 18 -11.86 -1.07 9.36
N ASP A 19 -12.83 -0.49 8.64
CA ASP A 19 -14.01 -1.20 8.12
C ASP A 19 -13.78 -1.84 6.74
N CYS A 20 -12.62 -1.61 6.10
CA CYS A 20 -12.30 -2.11 4.77
C CYS A 20 -11.83 -3.57 4.79
N PRO A 21 -11.94 -4.31 3.67
CA PRO A 21 -11.40 -5.67 3.57
C PRO A 21 -9.90 -5.72 3.87
N ILE A 22 -9.47 -6.86 4.41
CA ILE A 22 -8.06 -7.14 4.69
C ILE A 22 -7.48 -7.96 3.53
N TRP A 23 -6.31 -7.55 3.08
CA TRP A 23 -5.42 -8.34 2.26
C TRP A 23 -4.23 -8.80 3.10
N GLU A 24 -3.78 -10.03 2.91
CA GLU A 24 -2.63 -10.60 3.61
C GLU A 24 -1.75 -11.44 2.68
N HIS A 25 -0.45 -11.49 2.98
CA HIS A 25 0.50 -12.31 2.23
C HIS A 25 1.73 -12.66 3.07
N ASP A 26 2.27 -13.86 2.87
CA ASP A 26 3.53 -14.31 3.49
C ASP A 26 4.76 -13.68 2.78
N PRO A 27 5.97 -13.73 3.38
CA PRO A 27 7.19 -13.22 2.75
C PRO A 27 7.42 -13.80 1.35
N ALA A 28 7.43 -12.92 0.35
CA ALA A 28 7.60 -13.27 -1.06
C ALA A 28 8.01 -12.04 -1.88
N VAL A 29 8.43 -12.28 -3.12
CA VAL A 29 8.78 -11.25 -4.12
C VAL A 29 8.03 -11.54 -5.41
N TRP A 30 7.37 -10.53 -5.98
CA TRP A 30 6.66 -10.66 -7.25
C TRP A 30 6.49 -9.31 -7.95
N ASP A 31 6.28 -9.36 -9.26
CA ASP A 31 5.89 -8.22 -10.08
C ASP A 31 4.39 -7.94 -9.92
N ALA A 32 4.04 -6.67 -9.72
CA ALA A 32 2.67 -6.20 -9.62
C ALA A 32 2.40 -5.10 -10.65
N MET A 33 1.20 -5.13 -11.21
CA MET A 33 0.67 -4.10 -12.11
C MET A 33 -0.63 -3.60 -11.54
N TYR A 34 -0.68 -2.30 -11.23
CA TYR A 34 -1.88 -1.64 -10.72
C TYR A 34 -2.84 -1.33 -11.87
N ASP A 35 -4.13 -1.41 -11.58
CA ASP A 35 -5.18 -1.08 -12.55
C ASP A 35 -5.34 0.45 -12.70
N LYS A 36 -6.43 0.87 -13.35
CA LYS A 36 -6.72 2.29 -13.59
C LYS A 36 -7.16 3.06 -12.34
N ARG A 37 -7.31 2.40 -11.20
CA ARG A 37 -7.77 2.99 -9.94
C ARG A 37 -6.62 3.20 -8.99
N CYS A 38 -6.79 4.17 -8.11
CA CYS A 38 -5.84 4.45 -7.07
C CYS A 38 -6.06 3.46 -5.92
N GLU A 39 -5.05 2.70 -5.51
CA GLU A 39 -5.16 1.86 -4.31
C GLU A 39 -4.55 2.60 -3.12
N THR A 40 -5.30 2.71 -2.02
CA THR A 40 -4.76 3.14 -0.74
C THR A 40 -4.88 2.00 0.27
N CYS A 41 -3.81 1.75 1.02
CA CYS A 41 -3.80 0.70 2.02
C CYS A 41 -3.16 1.15 3.35
N LEU A 42 -3.79 0.76 4.46
CA LEU A 42 -3.27 0.91 5.81
C LEU A 42 -2.65 -0.41 6.26
N VAL A 43 -1.34 -0.39 6.51
CA VAL A 43 -0.62 -1.57 6.99
C VAL A 43 -0.94 -1.77 8.47
N ILE A 44 -1.44 -2.95 8.84
CA ILE A 44 -1.79 -3.27 10.23
C ILE A 44 -0.83 -4.29 10.86
N GLU A 45 -0.07 -5.02 10.03
CA GLU A 45 0.97 -5.98 10.45
C GLU A 45 2.05 -6.09 9.37
N GLY A 46 3.30 -6.34 9.78
CA GLY A 46 4.41 -6.68 8.88
C GLY A 46 5.10 -5.49 8.22
N THR A 47 6.02 -5.83 7.32
CA THR A 47 6.91 -4.88 6.63
C THR A 47 7.12 -5.32 5.18
N ALA A 48 7.05 -4.37 4.25
CA ALA A 48 7.32 -4.61 2.85
C ALA A 48 8.06 -3.44 2.19
N VAL A 49 8.64 -3.72 1.02
CA VAL A 49 9.26 -2.74 0.14
C VAL A 49 8.65 -2.89 -1.25
N VAL A 50 8.35 -1.76 -1.88
CA VAL A 50 7.93 -1.71 -3.28
C VAL A 50 8.96 -0.94 -4.08
N THR A 51 9.42 -1.51 -5.19
CA THR A 51 10.36 -0.86 -6.12
C THR A 51 9.64 -0.55 -7.43
N CYS A 52 9.52 0.73 -7.78
CA CYS A 52 8.90 1.19 -9.03
C CYS A 52 9.83 0.97 -10.24
N SER A 53 9.26 1.06 -11.44
CA SER A 53 9.99 0.93 -12.71
C SER A 53 11.10 1.97 -12.91
N ASP A 54 11.03 3.11 -12.23
CA ASP A 54 12.06 4.15 -12.21
C ASP A 54 13.24 3.84 -11.25
N GLY A 55 13.19 2.68 -10.57
CA GLY A 55 14.19 2.23 -9.60
C GLY A 55 13.99 2.79 -8.18
N GLN A 56 13.02 3.67 -7.96
CA GLN A 56 12.74 4.19 -6.63
C GLN A 56 12.08 3.12 -5.75
N SER A 57 12.56 2.99 -4.52
CA SER A 57 12.06 2.01 -3.57
C SER A 57 11.41 2.68 -2.36
N TYR A 58 10.29 2.12 -1.93
CA TYR A 58 9.44 2.63 -0.87
C TYR A 58 9.24 1.52 0.17
N ALA A 59 9.83 1.69 1.35
CA ALA A 59 9.63 0.81 2.48
C ALA A 59 8.47 1.31 3.34
N PHE A 60 7.65 0.40 3.85
CA PHE A 60 6.55 0.70 4.74
C PHE A 60 6.29 -0.46 5.70
N THR A 61 5.75 -0.14 6.86
CA THR A 61 5.50 -1.08 7.96
C THR A 61 4.19 -0.75 8.66
N ARG A 62 3.86 -1.49 9.72
CA ARG A 62 2.66 -1.30 10.54
C ARG A 62 2.43 0.18 10.89
N GLY A 63 1.20 0.63 10.62
CA GLY A 63 0.72 1.98 10.87
C GLY A 63 1.02 2.98 9.75
N ASP A 64 1.68 2.58 8.67
CA ASP A 64 1.80 3.39 7.46
C ASP A 64 0.56 3.30 6.59
N LEU A 65 0.19 4.44 6.01
CA LEU A 65 -0.75 4.56 4.93
C LEU A 65 0.02 4.73 3.63
N VAL A 66 -0.25 3.85 2.67
CA VAL A 66 0.45 3.79 1.39
C VAL A 66 -0.57 3.97 0.27
N THR A 67 -0.30 4.91 -0.63
CA THR A 67 -1.11 5.14 -1.82
C THR A 67 -0.29 4.79 -3.06
N PHE A 68 -0.83 3.92 -3.90
CA PHE A 68 -0.31 3.52 -5.20
C PHE A 68 -1.12 4.19 -6.30
N ARG A 69 -0.43 4.84 -7.24
CA ARG A 69 -1.10 5.51 -8.36
C ARG A 69 -1.65 4.51 -9.38
N PRO A 70 -2.69 4.90 -10.14
CA PRO A 70 -3.13 4.16 -11.31
C PRO A 70 -2.00 3.88 -12.31
N ASP A 71 -2.18 2.80 -13.07
CA ASP A 71 -1.36 2.46 -14.25
C ASP A 71 0.15 2.36 -13.96
N MET A 72 0.53 2.00 -12.72
CA MET A 72 1.93 1.79 -12.34
C MET A 72 2.31 0.31 -12.27
N ALA A 73 3.58 0.02 -12.55
CA ALA A 73 4.18 -1.29 -12.35
C ALA A 73 5.27 -1.20 -11.27
N CYS A 74 5.36 -2.24 -10.44
CA CYS A 74 6.38 -2.31 -9.39
C CYS A 74 6.68 -3.75 -8.98
N VAL A 75 7.81 -3.93 -8.30
CA VAL A 75 8.16 -5.20 -7.65
C VAL A 75 7.81 -5.08 -6.17
N TRP A 76 6.96 -5.97 -5.69
CA TRP A 76 6.70 -6.14 -4.26
C TRP A 76 7.74 -7.07 -3.65
N LYS A 77 8.23 -6.71 -2.46
CA LYS A 77 9.05 -7.54 -1.58
C LYS A 77 8.48 -7.49 -0.17
N VAL A 78 7.75 -8.53 0.21
CA VAL A 78 7.26 -8.73 1.57
C VAL A 78 8.39 -9.33 2.41
N LEU A 79 8.82 -8.62 3.45
CA LEU A 79 9.94 -9.03 4.31
C LEU A 79 9.45 -9.86 5.50
N GLU A 80 8.29 -9.49 6.03
CA GLU A 80 7.57 -10.16 7.13
C GLU A 80 6.12 -10.32 6.70
N LYS A 81 5.42 -11.35 7.19
CA LYS A 81 3.99 -11.55 6.88
C LYS A 81 3.23 -10.24 7.03
N ILE A 82 2.61 -9.79 5.95
CA ILE A 82 1.97 -8.48 5.88
C ILE A 82 0.46 -8.64 5.90
N ARG A 83 -0.19 -7.73 6.63
CA ARG A 83 -1.65 -7.54 6.58
C ARG A 83 -1.94 -6.05 6.38
N LYS A 84 -2.88 -5.74 5.50
CA LYS A 84 -3.29 -4.36 5.23
C LYS A 84 -4.79 -4.27 4.98
N HIS A 85 -5.43 -3.22 5.47
CA HIS A 85 -6.72 -2.79 4.91
C HIS A 85 -6.47 -2.10 3.58
N TYR A 86 -7.37 -2.24 2.61
CA TYR A 86 -7.23 -1.60 1.32
C TYR A 86 -8.57 -1.04 0.82
N ILE A 87 -8.49 0.04 0.07
CA ILE A 87 -9.61 0.68 -0.61
C ILE A 87 -9.14 1.25 -1.95
N PHE A 88 -10.01 1.21 -2.95
CA PHE A 88 -9.78 1.86 -4.24
C PHE A 88 -10.47 3.23 -4.27
N ASP A 89 -9.82 4.20 -4.92
CA ASP A 89 -10.32 5.56 -5.14
C ASP A 89 -10.80 6.23 -3.83
N MET A 90 -9.95 6.19 -2.81
CA MET A 90 -10.26 6.73 -1.49
C MET A 90 -10.62 8.21 -1.55
N GLU A 91 -11.84 8.55 -1.12
CA GLU A 91 -12.30 9.91 -0.89
C GLU A 91 -12.27 10.22 0.61
N VAL A 92 -11.67 11.35 0.99
CA VAL A 92 -11.62 11.80 2.39
C VAL A 92 -12.23 13.21 2.43
N GLU A 93 -13.40 13.32 3.06
CA GLU A 93 -14.08 14.60 3.33
C GLU A 93 -13.41 15.44 4.43
#